data_AF-M0DR79-F1
#
_entry.id   AF-M0DR79-F1
#
_cell.length_a   1.000
_cell.length_b   1.000
_cell.length_c   1.000
_cell.angle_alpha   90.00
_cell.angle_beta   90.00
_cell.angle_gamma   90.00
#
_symmetry.space_group_name_H-M   'P 1'
#
loop_
_entity.id
_entity.type
_entity.pdbx_description
1 polymer ?
#
loop_
_entity_poly.entity_id
_entity_poly.type
_entity_poly.pdbx_seq_one_letter_code
_entity_poly.pdbx_strand_id
1 'polypeptide(L)'
;MIAYTGDVTFTGKSSAEGGIAGFVKDAVSGEGTPIMEAEGSGTLYVAEQGKKVQILSLDADESISVNGTDVLGFEKKIDYEISTVGGLSQAAAGGLTNVFLTGPGEVAVTTHGDPVVMTPPVTTDPDATVAWSANLSPSIGTNKTIEIGQTSGEQLQMQFTGSEGFVVVQPYEEGGQM
;
A
#
# COMPACT_ATOMS: atom_id res chain seq x y z
N MET A 1 5.15 15.20 1.21
CA MET A 1 6.16 16.16 0.72
C MET A 1 6.68 16.98 1.90
N ILE A 2 7.99 17.17 2.00
CA ILE A 2 8.62 17.92 3.11
C ILE A 2 9.40 19.17 2.67
N ALA A 3 9.89 19.21 1.43
CA ALA A 3 10.52 20.39 0.83
C ALA A 3 10.62 20.24 -0.70
N TYR A 4 10.84 21.34 -1.42
CA TYR A 4 11.24 21.30 -2.83
C TYR A 4 12.07 22.55 -3.21
N THR A 5 12.85 22.44 -4.28
CA THR A 5 13.60 23.55 -4.90
C THR A 5 13.30 23.61 -6.39
N GLY A 6 13.36 24.80 -6.99
CA GLY A 6 13.02 25.00 -8.40
C GLY A 6 11.53 25.21 -8.62
N ASP A 7 11.08 25.02 -9.85
CA ASP A 7 9.70 25.24 -10.28
C ASP A 7 8.98 23.89 -10.35
N VAL A 8 8.27 23.51 -9.28
CA VAL A 8 7.51 22.25 -9.19
C VAL A 8 6.04 22.55 -8.91
N THR A 9 5.16 21.96 -9.70
CA THR A 9 3.69 22.03 -9.55
C THR A 9 3.16 20.68 -9.07
N PHE A 10 2.14 20.72 -8.22
CA PHE A 10 1.51 19.52 -7.66
C PHE A 10 0.05 19.47 -8.08
N THR A 11 -0.35 18.34 -8.67
CA THR A 11 -1.71 18.12 -9.16
C THR A 11 -2.22 16.79 -8.63
N GLY A 12 -3.36 16.78 -7.96
CA GLY A 12 -4.02 15.52 -7.60
C GLY A 12 -4.52 14.81 -8.86
N LYS A 13 -4.20 13.53 -9.04
CA LYS A 13 -4.79 12.75 -10.12
C LYS A 13 -6.22 12.35 -9.71
N SER A 14 -7.22 12.99 -10.31
CA SER A 14 -8.58 12.44 -10.33
C SER A 14 -8.60 11.29 -11.35
N SER A 15 -9.06 10.11 -10.95
CA SER A 15 -9.30 9.02 -11.89
C SER A 15 -10.17 9.52 -13.05
N ALA A 16 -9.73 9.29 -14.29
CA ALA A 16 -10.30 9.91 -15.50
C ALA A 16 -11.70 9.39 -15.88
N GLU A 17 -12.39 8.66 -15.00
CA GLU A 17 -13.72 8.11 -15.26
C GLU A 17 -14.87 8.99 -14.75
N GLY A 18 -14.58 10.08 -14.05
CA GLY A 18 -15.59 11.06 -13.67
C GLY A 18 -15.01 12.45 -13.78
N GLY A 19 -15.57 13.30 -14.66
CA GLY A 19 -15.15 14.69 -14.84
C GLY A 19 -15.29 15.55 -13.58
N ILE A 20 -15.84 16.76 -13.70
CA ILE A 20 -15.97 17.72 -12.56
C ILE A 20 -16.74 17.11 -11.35
N ALA A 21 -17.49 16.02 -11.54
CA ALA A 21 -18.15 15.23 -10.50
C ALA A 21 -17.27 14.18 -9.78
N GLY A 22 -16.10 13.81 -10.32
CA GLY A 22 -15.15 12.85 -9.72
C GLY A 22 -14.42 13.41 -8.50
N PHE A 23 -14.17 14.73 -8.49
CA PHE A 23 -13.60 15.45 -7.33
C PHE A 23 -14.42 15.31 -6.05
N VAL A 24 -15.74 15.09 -6.17
CA VAL A 24 -16.65 15.03 -5.01
C VAL A 24 -16.83 13.60 -4.50
N LYS A 25 -16.61 12.56 -5.33
CA LYS A 25 -16.77 11.17 -4.88
C LYS A 25 -15.58 10.67 -4.08
N ASP A 26 -14.36 10.95 -4.52
CA ASP A 26 -13.16 10.46 -3.84
C ASP A 26 -12.93 11.15 -2.48
N ALA A 27 -13.37 12.41 -2.34
CA ALA A 27 -13.38 13.12 -1.06
C ALA A 27 -14.48 12.64 -0.09
N VAL A 28 -15.47 11.87 -0.57
CA VAL A 28 -16.64 11.42 0.22
C VAL A 28 -16.58 9.92 0.53
N SER A 29 -15.88 9.10 -0.27
CA SER A 29 -15.67 7.68 0.05
C SER A 29 -14.61 7.44 1.11
N GLY A 30 -13.61 8.32 1.25
CA GLY A 30 -12.45 8.06 2.12
C GLY A 30 -11.61 6.84 1.70
N GLU A 31 -11.91 6.28 0.53
CA GLU A 31 -11.28 5.08 -0.03
C GLU A 31 -10.49 5.49 -1.27
N GLY A 32 -9.19 5.68 -1.09
CA GLY A 32 -8.24 5.90 -2.17
C GLY A 32 -7.03 6.65 -1.66
N THR A 33 -5.87 6.01 -1.64
CA THR A 33 -4.60 6.70 -1.41
C THR A 33 -4.48 7.82 -2.44
N PRO A 34 -4.56 9.10 -2.05
CA PRO A 34 -4.62 10.19 -3.01
C PRO A 34 -3.26 10.28 -3.71
N ILE A 35 -3.21 9.90 -4.99
CA ILE A 35 -2.00 10.01 -5.81
C ILE A 35 -1.84 11.46 -6.27
N MET A 36 -0.69 12.03 -5.95
CA MET A 36 -0.29 13.38 -6.35
C MET A 36 0.78 13.29 -7.43
N GLU A 37 0.58 13.99 -8.53
CA GLU A 37 1.58 14.17 -9.57
C GLU A 37 2.38 15.44 -9.29
N ALA A 38 3.72 15.32 -9.30
CA ALA A 38 4.64 16.45 -9.20
C ALA A 38 5.35 16.64 -10.55
N GLU A 39 5.19 17.81 -11.17
CA GLU A 39 5.77 18.12 -12.48
C GLU A 39 6.55 19.43 -12.45
N GLY A 40 7.65 19.50 -13.19
CA GLY A 40 8.43 20.72 -13.34
C GLY A 40 9.93 20.47 -13.39
N SER A 41 10.71 21.49 -13.02
CA SER A 41 12.18 21.46 -13.02
C SER A 41 12.69 21.82 -11.62
N GLY A 42 13.23 20.84 -10.92
CA GLY A 42 13.60 21.03 -9.53
C GLY A 42 14.01 19.75 -8.81
N THR A 43 13.99 19.81 -7.48
CA THR A 43 14.22 18.66 -6.60
C THR A 43 13.10 18.61 -5.57
N LEU A 44 12.46 17.46 -5.44
CA LEU A 44 11.41 17.20 -4.48
C LEU A 44 11.93 16.31 -3.35
N TYR A 45 11.67 16.71 -2.11
CA TYR A 45 12.01 15.94 -0.92
C TYR A 45 10.71 15.40 -0.30
N VAL A 46 10.66 14.09 -0.11
CA VAL A 46 9.52 13.36 0.46
C VAL A 46 9.99 12.48 1.62
N ALA A 47 9.11 12.28 2.59
CA ALA A 47 9.32 11.41 3.73
C ALA A 47 7.96 10.98 4.26
N GLU A 48 7.93 9.85 4.96
CA GLU A 48 6.78 9.36 5.71
C GLU A 48 7.25 9.03 7.13
N GLN A 49 6.85 9.83 8.12
CA GLN A 49 7.01 9.58 9.56
C GLN A 49 8.36 8.99 10.04
N GLY A 50 9.47 9.30 9.37
CA GLY A 50 10.80 8.74 9.70
C GLY A 50 10.98 7.27 9.31
N LYS A 51 10.05 6.67 8.56
CA LYS A 51 10.20 5.37 7.92
C LYS A 51 11.44 5.35 7.01
N LYS A 52 12.09 4.20 6.91
CA LYS A 52 13.15 3.95 5.93
C LYS A 52 12.55 3.82 4.54
N VAL A 53 13.24 4.36 3.55
CA VAL A 53 12.84 4.28 2.13
C VAL A 53 13.58 3.14 1.45
N GLN A 54 12.85 2.27 0.80
CA GLN A 54 13.35 1.19 -0.06
C GLN A 54 13.01 1.54 -1.51
N ILE A 55 14.01 1.53 -2.39
CA ILE A 55 13.79 1.74 -3.83
C ILE A 55 13.79 0.36 -4.50
N LEU A 56 12.73 0.07 -5.23
CA LEU A 56 12.59 -1.15 -6.02
C LEU A 56 12.55 -0.78 -7.50
N SER A 57 13.32 -1.50 -8.31
CA SER A 57 13.22 -1.43 -9.76
C SER A 57 12.33 -2.58 -10.22
N LEU A 58 11.28 -2.26 -10.97
CA LEU A 58 10.41 -3.23 -11.62
C LEU A 58 10.79 -3.30 -13.09
N ASP A 59 11.03 -4.51 -13.58
CA ASP A 59 11.16 -4.77 -15.01
C ASP A 59 9.79 -4.66 -15.71
N ALA A 60 9.79 -4.73 -17.05
CA ALA A 60 8.54 -4.74 -17.80
C ALA A 60 7.68 -5.94 -17.38
N ASP A 61 6.38 -5.70 -17.16
CA ASP A 61 5.39 -6.68 -16.71
C ASP A 61 5.63 -7.25 -15.29
N GLU A 62 6.65 -6.77 -14.56
CA GLU A 62 6.84 -7.11 -13.15
C GLU A 62 5.90 -6.26 -12.28
N SER A 63 5.21 -6.91 -11.34
CA SER A 63 4.22 -6.26 -10.50
C SER A 63 4.38 -6.59 -9.02
N ILE A 64 4.17 -5.59 -8.17
CA ILE A 64 4.13 -5.70 -6.72
C ILE A 64 2.85 -5.08 -6.17
N SER A 65 2.26 -5.71 -5.16
CA SER A 65 1.19 -5.10 -4.37
C SER A 65 1.80 -4.49 -3.10
N VAL A 66 1.49 -3.23 -2.82
CA VAL A 66 2.01 -2.50 -1.65
C VAL A 66 0.84 -1.94 -0.86
N ASN A 67 0.90 -1.96 0.46
CA ASN A 67 -0.06 -1.26 1.31
C ASN A 67 -0.07 0.23 0.92
N GLY A 68 -1.25 0.81 0.75
CA GLY A 68 -1.40 2.19 0.31
C GLY A 68 -0.73 3.21 1.22
N THR A 69 -0.54 2.91 2.51
CA THR A 69 0.18 3.79 3.46
C THR A 69 1.70 3.69 3.35
N ASP A 70 2.21 2.70 2.61
CA ASP A 70 3.63 2.45 2.44
C ASP A 70 4.17 2.85 1.07
N VAL A 71 3.33 3.38 0.18
CA VAL A 71 3.78 3.93 -1.10
C VAL A 71 4.22 5.38 -0.90
N LEU A 72 5.52 5.65 -1.01
CA LEU A 72 6.07 7.00 -0.91
C LEU A 72 6.04 7.76 -2.25
N GLY A 73 6.25 7.04 -3.35
CA GLY A 73 6.24 7.60 -4.70
C GLY A 73 6.72 6.60 -5.75
N PHE A 74 6.52 6.92 -7.02
CA PHE A 74 6.94 6.08 -8.15
C PHE A 74 7.10 6.90 -9.42
N GLU A 75 7.87 6.39 -10.38
CA GLU A 75 8.05 7.06 -11.67
C GLU A 75 6.72 7.13 -12.46
N LYS A 76 6.54 8.19 -13.26
CA LYS A 76 5.32 8.43 -14.07
C LYS A 76 4.96 7.28 -15.03
N LYS A 77 5.93 6.46 -15.41
CA LYS A 77 5.77 5.32 -16.34
C LYS A 77 5.32 4.02 -15.66
N ILE A 78 5.27 3.98 -14.32
CA ILE A 78 4.70 2.86 -13.57
C ILE A 78 3.18 2.89 -13.73
N ASP A 79 2.62 1.77 -14.19
CA ASP A 79 1.17 1.56 -14.19
C ASP A 79 0.71 1.22 -12.78
N TYR A 80 -0.45 1.72 -12.36
CA TYR A 80 -0.97 1.44 -11.03
C TYR A 80 -2.48 1.21 -10.99
N GLU A 81 -2.90 0.34 -10.07
CA GLU A 81 -4.30 0.07 -9.73
C GLU A 81 -4.46 0.09 -8.21
N ILE A 82 -5.49 0.79 -7.72
CA ILE A 82 -5.84 0.82 -6.29
C ILE A 82 -7.01 -0.14 -6.07
N SER A 83 -6.86 -1.06 -5.11
CA SER A 83 -7.89 -2.05 -4.80
C SER A 83 -7.88 -2.41 -3.32
N THR A 84 -9.03 -2.88 -2.81
CA THR A 84 -9.19 -3.27 -1.40
C THR A 84 -9.12 -4.78 -1.25
N VAL A 85 -8.26 -5.26 -0.35
CA VAL A 85 -8.10 -6.69 -0.07
C VAL A 85 -9.25 -7.19 0.82
N GLY A 86 -9.78 -8.39 0.53
CA GLY A 86 -10.89 -8.99 1.28
C GLY A 86 -12.30 -8.74 0.68
N GLY A 87 -12.42 -7.96 -0.38
CA GLY A 87 -13.69 -7.71 -1.06
C GLY A 87 -14.65 -6.77 -0.31
N LEU A 88 -15.87 -6.61 -0.86
CA LEU A 88 -16.79 -5.52 -0.50
C LEU A 88 -17.17 -5.42 0.98
N SER A 89 -17.30 -6.55 1.69
CA SER A 89 -17.68 -6.55 3.10
C SER A 89 -16.54 -6.16 4.04
N GLN A 90 -15.27 -6.38 3.64
CA GLN A 90 -14.11 -5.90 4.39
C GLN A 90 -13.79 -4.44 4.03
N ALA A 91 -14.01 -4.02 2.79
CA ALA A 91 -13.89 -2.61 2.38
C ALA A 91 -14.79 -1.68 3.21
N ALA A 92 -16.07 -2.05 3.39
CA ALA A 92 -17.02 -1.30 4.20
C ALA A 92 -16.67 -1.18 5.69
N ALA A 93 -15.70 -1.96 6.19
CA ALA A 93 -15.20 -1.90 7.57
C ALA A 93 -13.88 -1.12 7.69
N GLY A 94 -13.47 -0.37 6.66
CA GLY A 94 -12.17 0.31 6.60
C GLY A 94 -11.07 -0.61 6.06
N GLY A 95 -11.38 -1.39 5.01
CA GLY A 95 -10.52 -2.45 4.50
C GLY A 95 -9.11 -2.02 4.10
N LEU A 96 -8.22 -3.01 3.96
CA LEU A 96 -6.82 -2.81 3.60
C LEU A 96 -6.73 -2.34 2.15
N THR A 97 -6.38 -1.07 1.96
CA THR A 97 -6.19 -0.48 0.63
C THR A 97 -4.79 -0.78 0.13
N ASN A 98 -4.71 -1.38 -1.05
CA ASN A 98 -3.46 -1.75 -1.69
C ASN A 98 -3.30 -1.07 -3.04
N VAL A 99 -2.06 -0.78 -3.40
CA VAL A 99 -1.66 -0.25 -4.69
C VAL A 99 -0.86 -1.34 -5.40
N PHE A 100 -1.38 -1.80 -6.52
CA PHE A 100 -0.69 -2.69 -7.44
C PHE A 100 0.14 -1.81 -8.38
N LEU A 101 1.45 -1.98 -8.37
CA LEU A 101 2.40 -1.20 -9.17
C LEU A 101 3.04 -2.15 -10.18
N THR A 102 2.98 -1.78 -11.46
CA THR A 102 3.50 -2.58 -12.58
C THR A 102 4.54 -1.80 -13.35
N GLY A 103 5.69 -2.45 -13.58
CA GLY A 103 6.83 -1.88 -14.28
C GLY A 103 6.59 -1.68 -15.79
N PRO A 104 7.57 -1.05 -16.47
CA PRO A 104 8.93 -0.84 -15.97
C PRO A 104 9.14 0.49 -15.24
N GLY A 105 9.96 0.50 -14.18
CA GLY A 105 10.40 1.73 -13.49
C GLY A 105 10.78 1.56 -12.04
N GLU A 106 11.04 2.68 -11.37
CA GLU A 106 11.35 2.72 -9.94
C GLU A 106 10.13 3.07 -9.09
N VAL A 107 9.99 2.36 -7.98
CA VAL A 107 9.00 2.61 -6.93
C VAL A 107 9.72 2.79 -5.60
N ALA A 108 9.30 3.78 -4.82
CA ALA A 108 9.78 4.06 -3.48
C ALA A 108 8.73 3.61 -2.45
N VAL A 109 9.09 2.62 -1.66
CA VAL A 109 8.26 2.04 -0.59
C VAL A 109 8.86 2.39 0.76
N THR A 110 8.02 2.63 1.75
CA THR A 110 8.47 2.93 3.12
C THR A 110 8.27 1.76 4.06
N THR A 111 9.15 1.67 5.05
CA THR A 111 9.13 0.64 6.09
C THR A 111 9.57 1.23 7.43
N HIS A 112 8.92 0.84 8.52
CA HIS A 112 9.46 1.06 9.85
C HIS A 112 10.60 0.07 10.09
N GLY A 113 11.84 0.57 10.21
CA GLY A 113 12.99 -0.30 10.44
C GLY A 113 13.39 -1.12 9.20
N ASP A 114 14.09 -2.23 9.44
CA ASP A 114 14.51 -3.14 8.37
C ASP A 114 13.46 -4.26 8.22
N PRO A 115 12.81 -4.40 7.05
CA PRO A 115 11.76 -5.39 6.86
C PRO A 115 12.33 -6.81 6.74
N VAL A 116 11.46 -7.79 6.96
CA VAL A 116 11.70 -9.21 6.70
C VAL A 116 10.95 -9.63 5.44
N VAL A 117 11.63 -10.35 4.55
CA VAL A 117 11.04 -10.91 3.33
C VAL A 117 10.89 -12.42 3.50
N MET A 118 9.71 -12.94 3.21
CA MET A 118 9.37 -14.35 3.40
C MET A 118 8.77 -14.93 2.13
N THR A 119 9.03 -16.21 1.87
CA THR A 119 8.36 -16.97 0.81
C THR A 119 7.11 -17.63 1.39
N PRO A 120 5.95 -17.58 0.70
CA PRO A 120 4.77 -18.35 1.10
C PRO A 120 5.04 -19.87 1.19
N PRO A 121 4.27 -20.62 2.01
CA PRO A 121 3.10 -20.17 2.76
C PRO A 121 3.47 -19.40 4.03
N VAL A 122 2.77 -18.30 4.28
CA VAL A 122 2.98 -17.48 5.48
C VAL A 122 1.69 -16.76 5.89
N THR A 123 1.52 -16.58 7.19
CA THR A 123 0.44 -15.76 7.77
C THR A 123 1.06 -14.54 8.42
N THR A 124 0.50 -13.36 8.16
CA THR A 124 1.03 -12.09 8.66
C THR A 124 -0.06 -11.27 9.33
N ASP A 125 0.36 -10.36 10.20
CA ASP A 125 -0.48 -9.28 10.70
C ASP A 125 -0.68 -8.25 9.58
N PRO A 126 -1.92 -7.92 9.19
CA PRO A 126 -2.20 -6.82 8.26
C PRO A 126 -1.48 -5.51 8.57
N ASP A 127 -1.36 -5.16 9.85
CA ASP A 127 -0.81 -3.87 10.31
C ASP A 127 0.72 -3.82 10.20
N ALA A 128 1.37 -4.96 10.01
CA ALA A 128 2.80 -5.07 9.76
C ALA A 128 3.13 -5.47 8.31
N THR A 129 2.13 -5.75 7.48
CA THR A 129 2.32 -6.22 6.10
C THR A 129 2.48 -5.04 5.15
N VAL A 130 3.66 -4.92 4.54
CA VAL A 130 4.02 -3.78 3.67
C VAL A 130 3.74 -4.07 2.20
N ALA A 131 4.15 -5.24 1.71
CA ALA A 131 4.06 -5.57 0.29
C ALA A 131 4.09 -7.07 0.03
N TRP A 132 3.67 -7.49 -1.18
CA TRP A 132 3.79 -8.86 -1.65
C TRP A 132 3.80 -8.95 -3.19
N SER A 133 4.25 -10.08 -3.73
CA SER A 133 4.22 -10.34 -5.17
C SER A 133 2.79 -10.31 -5.71
N ALA A 134 2.53 -9.58 -6.79
CA ALA A 134 1.16 -9.32 -7.28
C ALA A 134 0.36 -10.58 -7.70
N ASN A 135 1.04 -11.71 -7.94
CA ASN A 135 0.41 -13.00 -8.23
C ASN A 135 -0.18 -13.69 -6.98
N LEU A 136 0.07 -13.16 -5.77
CA LEU A 136 -0.51 -13.66 -4.53
C LEU A 136 -1.87 -13.00 -4.26
N SER A 137 -2.85 -13.83 -3.89
CA SER A 137 -4.18 -13.38 -3.47
C SER A 137 -4.40 -13.80 -2.01
N PRO A 138 -4.03 -12.95 -1.03
CA PRO A 138 -4.17 -13.30 0.38
C PRO A 138 -5.64 -13.41 0.77
N SER A 139 -5.96 -14.41 1.60
CA SER A 139 -7.25 -14.46 2.28
C SER A 139 -7.15 -13.74 3.62
N ILE A 140 -8.18 -12.97 3.95
CA ILE A 140 -8.29 -12.32 5.25
C ILE A 140 -9.14 -13.21 6.15
N GLY A 141 -8.54 -13.69 7.24
CA GLY A 141 -9.20 -14.55 8.23
C GLY A 141 -9.34 -13.84 9.57
N THR A 142 -10.46 -14.08 10.26
CA THR A 142 -10.57 -13.80 11.69
C THR A 142 -10.21 -15.04 12.49
N ASN A 143 -9.33 -14.91 13.48
CA ASN A 143 -8.97 -16.04 14.32
C ASN A 143 -10.16 -16.40 15.23
N LYS A 144 -10.87 -17.50 14.91
CA LYS A 144 -12.14 -17.88 15.56
C LYS A 144 -11.97 -18.54 16.93
N THR A 145 -10.75 -18.76 17.40
CA THR A 145 -10.45 -19.45 18.67
C THR A 145 -10.40 -18.50 19.88
N ILE A 146 -11.00 -17.32 19.76
CA ILE A 146 -11.14 -16.43 20.90
C ILE A 146 -12.29 -16.94 21.78
N GLU A 147 -11.94 -17.49 22.94
CA GLU A 147 -12.90 -17.77 24.01
C GLU A 147 -13.63 -16.47 24.42
N ILE A 148 -14.92 -16.59 24.74
CA ILE A 148 -15.76 -15.45 25.12
C ILE A 148 -15.11 -14.70 26.30
N GLY A 149 -14.61 -13.48 26.04
CA GLY A 149 -14.07 -12.58 27.07
C GLY A 149 -12.57 -12.28 27.01
N GLN A 150 -11.83 -12.83 26.03
CA GLN A 150 -10.43 -12.44 25.78
C GLN A 150 -10.31 -11.70 24.43
N THR A 151 -9.38 -10.76 24.32
CA THR A 151 -9.05 -10.07 23.06
C THR A 151 -7.54 -10.12 22.91
N SER A 152 -7.01 -10.94 21.99
CA SER A 152 -5.55 -11.06 21.76
C SER A 152 -4.95 -9.83 21.07
N GLY A 153 -5.78 -8.95 20.49
CA GLY A 153 -5.33 -7.94 19.51
C GLY A 153 -5.19 -8.53 18.10
N GLU A 154 -4.83 -9.80 17.98
CA GLU A 154 -4.59 -10.52 16.71
C GLU A 154 -5.88 -11.02 16.03
N GLN A 155 -6.93 -10.20 15.98
CA GLN A 155 -8.22 -10.63 15.46
C GLN A 155 -8.22 -10.84 13.94
N LEU A 156 -7.32 -10.15 13.22
CA LEU A 156 -7.23 -10.15 11.77
C LEU A 156 -5.88 -10.71 11.32
N GLN A 157 -5.90 -11.60 10.33
CA GLN A 157 -4.68 -12.20 9.77
C GLN A 157 -4.78 -12.28 8.25
N MET A 158 -3.67 -12.02 7.56
CA MET A 158 -3.53 -12.24 6.12
C MET A 158 -2.84 -13.58 5.88
N GLN A 159 -3.45 -14.46 5.09
CA GLN A 159 -2.89 -15.77 4.78
C GLN A 159 -2.47 -15.82 3.31
N PHE A 160 -1.18 -16.05 3.08
CA PHE A 160 -0.59 -16.22 1.77
C PHE A 160 -0.29 -17.70 1.55
N THR A 161 -0.95 -18.32 0.57
CA THR A 161 -0.87 -19.77 0.31
C THR A 161 -0.31 -20.12 -1.06
N GLY A 162 0.10 -19.11 -1.85
CA GLY A 162 0.73 -19.33 -3.15
C GLY A 162 2.00 -20.18 -3.06
N SER A 163 2.39 -20.79 -4.17
CA SER A 163 3.60 -21.63 -4.24
C SER A 163 4.88 -20.86 -4.56
N GLU A 164 4.74 -19.61 -5.01
CA GLU A 164 5.83 -18.74 -5.47
C GLU A 164 5.56 -17.30 -5.04
N GLY A 165 6.58 -16.44 -5.12
CA GLY A 165 6.51 -15.04 -4.72
C GLY A 165 7.06 -14.78 -3.33
N PHE A 166 6.84 -13.57 -2.83
CA PHE A 166 7.32 -13.10 -1.54
C PHE A 166 6.30 -12.22 -0.84
N VAL A 167 6.44 -12.11 0.48
CA VAL A 167 5.69 -11.22 1.37
C VAL A 167 6.70 -10.43 2.21
N VAL A 168 6.47 -9.13 2.35
CA VAL A 168 7.32 -8.19 3.08
C VAL A 168 6.59 -7.72 4.33
N VAL A 169 7.22 -7.90 5.48
CA VAL A 169 6.70 -7.50 6.79
C VAL A 169 7.69 -6.58 7.48
N GLN A 170 7.21 -5.47 8.04
CA GLN A 170 8.04 -4.55 8.81
C GLN A 170 8.03 -4.89 10.31
N PRO A 171 9.09 -4.56 11.07
CA PRO A 171 9.13 -4.69 12.53
C PRO A 171 8.32 -3.59 13.26
N TYR A 172 7.08 -3.34 12.83
CA TYR A 172 6.16 -2.37 13.43
C TYR A 172 4.71 -2.63 13.01
N GLU A 173 3.75 -2.47 13.92
CA GLU A 173 2.32 -2.60 13.66
C GLU A 173 1.67 -1.21 13.61
N GLU A 174 1.09 -0.85 12.46
CA GLU A 174 0.52 0.49 12.24
C GLU A 174 -0.87 0.70 12.86
N GLY A 175 -1.69 -0.35 12.97
CA GLY A 175 -3.07 -0.29 13.47
C GLY A 175 -3.23 -0.25 15.01
N GLY A 176 -2.12 -0.15 15.75
CA GLY A 176 -2.11 -0.10 17.21
C GLY A 176 -2.26 1.30 17.85
N GLN A 177 -2.33 2.38 17.07
CA GLN A 177 -2.44 3.75 17.58
C GLN A 177 -3.78 4.40 17.24
N MET A 178 -4.78 4.14 18.09
CA MET A 178 -5.98 4.97 18.23
C MET A 178 -5.91 5.76 19.53
#